data_AF-A0A9X5BDB5-F1
#
_entry.id   AF-A0A9X5BDB5-F1
#
_cell.length_a   1.000
_cell.length_b   1.000
_cell.length_c   1.000
_cell.angle_alpha   90.00
_cell.angle_beta   90.00
_cell.angle_gamma   90.00
#
_symmetry.space_group_name_H-M   'P 1'
#
loop_
_entity.id
_entity.type
_entity.pdbx_description
1 polymer ?
#
loop_
_entity_poly.entity_id
_entity_poly.type
_entity_poly.pdbx_seq_one_letter_code
_entity_poly.pdbx_strand_id
1 'polypeptide(L)'
;MAELFAYNEKVETIFDLIGDRENDITKSIAWAFVKCPNLLEKVIEHLLHVSVDAGNAVIRYQEYEKDGGITDLEITDNQKFYIIIEAKRGWILPGESQLKLYSKREGFVRNPAKMKAIVSMSECTEIYAKKRLPIIPGTTVLHLPWMVICDLAGGLRIKTAGKQNYILGELERYIKRIMTTQNKDTNWVYVVSLGLGEVEIATSEGKKETAGITYVDIVRKYNRYCCPIGGGKGGWPKEPLTYIAFRYHGKLQSIHHIEKYTVTDNLHPFVPEIPDTELSRTHFVYELGPAITPPKDVRTGDKIVMSNRVWAQLDTLLTSDTITEAMEISKARNT
;
A
#
# COMPACT_ATOMS: atom_id res chain seq x y z
N MET A 1 -5.39 31.18 11.50
CA MET A 1 -4.62 31.09 10.25
C MET A 1 -5.59 30.92 9.11
N ALA A 2 -5.28 31.43 7.92
CA ALA A 2 -6.08 31.17 6.73
C ALA A 2 -5.99 29.67 6.37
N GLU A 3 -7.08 29.10 5.89
CA GLU A 3 -7.13 27.73 5.39
C GLU A 3 -7.26 27.75 3.87
N LEU A 4 -6.57 26.83 3.20
CA LEU A 4 -6.64 26.64 1.76
C LEU A 4 -7.29 25.29 1.47
N PHE A 5 -8.28 25.29 0.59
CA PHE A 5 -8.96 24.09 0.12
C PHE A 5 -8.88 24.02 -1.41
N ALA A 6 -8.70 22.81 -1.94
CA ALA A 6 -8.79 22.49 -3.36
C ALA A 6 -9.79 21.34 -3.52
N TYR A 7 -10.86 21.55 -4.29
CA TYR A 7 -11.92 20.56 -4.50
C TYR A 7 -12.48 19.94 -3.18
N ASN A 8 -12.65 20.76 -2.14
CA ASN A 8 -13.06 20.40 -0.78
C ASN A 8 -12.03 19.61 0.06
N GLU A 9 -10.84 19.33 -0.46
CA GLU A 9 -9.74 18.83 0.35
C GLU A 9 -8.90 19.96 0.91
N LYS A 10 -8.52 19.84 2.19
CA LYS A 10 -7.61 20.79 2.83
C LYS A 10 -6.20 20.60 2.25
N VAL A 11 -5.60 21.70 1.80
CA VAL A 11 -4.20 21.75 1.38
C VAL A 11 -3.35 21.91 2.64
N GLU A 12 -2.61 20.87 3.01
CA GLU A 12 -1.82 20.83 4.25
C GLU A 12 -0.34 21.14 4.01
N THR A 13 0.15 20.88 2.80
CA THR A 13 1.55 21.00 2.40
C THR A 13 1.67 21.64 1.02
N ILE A 14 2.84 22.19 0.70
CA ILE A 14 3.13 22.72 -0.63
C ILE A 14 3.01 21.67 -1.75
N PHE A 15 3.21 20.39 -1.43
CA PHE A 15 3.13 19.29 -2.40
C PHE A 15 1.68 18.96 -2.78
N ASP A 16 0.71 19.26 -1.92
CA ASP A 16 -0.71 19.11 -2.22
C ASP A 16 -1.16 20.02 -3.38
N LEU A 17 -0.41 21.09 -3.68
CA LEU A 17 -0.66 21.93 -4.85
C LEU A 17 -0.35 21.23 -6.18
N ILE A 18 0.43 20.15 -6.17
CA ILE A 18 0.81 19.39 -7.37
C ILE A 18 -0.25 18.34 -7.67
N GLY A 19 -0.71 17.60 -6.66
CA GLY A 19 -1.73 16.55 -6.79
C GLY A 19 -1.36 15.29 -6.01
N ASP A 20 -2.11 14.21 -6.19
CA ASP A 20 -1.90 12.91 -5.52
C ASP A 20 -1.81 11.75 -6.52
N ARG A 21 -1.67 12.04 -7.82
CA ARG A 21 -1.50 11.00 -8.84
C ARG A 21 -0.06 10.49 -8.82
N GLU A 22 0.15 9.29 -9.37
CA GLU A 22 1.46 8.63 -9.45
C GLU A 22 2.60 9.55 -9.93
N ASN A 23 2.33 10.32 -10.99
CA ASN A 23 3.27 11.30 -11.55
C ASN A 23 3.52 12.49 -10.60
N ASP A 24 2.48 12.98 -9.94
CA ASP A 24 2.56 14.12 -9.02
C ASP A 24 3.41 13.79 -7.79
N ILE A 25 3.23 12.58 -7.27
CA ILE A 25 4.00 12.02 -6.15
C ILE A 25 5.46 11.86 -6.54
N THR A 26 5.72 11.24 -7.69
CA THR A 26 7.08 11.02 -8.17
C THR A 26 7.82 12.34 -8.42
N LYS A 27 7.14 13.32 -9.02
CA LYS A 27 7.67 14.67 -9.23
C LYS A 27 7.98 15.38 -7.92
N SER A 28 7.11 15.23 -6.92
CA SER A 28 7.31 15.80 -5.57
C SER A 28 8.53 15.21 -4.87
N ILE A 29 8.70 13.89 -4.93
CA ILE A 29 9.87 13.18 -4.39
C ILE A 29 11.15 13.62 -5.10
N ALA A 30 11.15 13.67 -6.44
CA ALA A 30 12.30 14.11 -7.22
C ALA A 30 12.72 15.54 -6.89
N TRP A 31 11.75 16.44 -6.76
CA TRP A 31 12.03 17.82 -6.35
C TRP A 31 12.61 17.89 -4.93
N ALA A 32 12.10 17.07 -4.01
CA ALA A 32 12.64 17.00 -2.65
C ALA A 32 14.08 16.46 -2.63
N PHE A 33 14.42 15.49 -3.48
CA PHE A 33 15.81 15.02 -3.66
C PHE A 33 16.74 16.15 -4.12
N VAL A 34 16.31 16.99 -5.09
CA VAL A 34 17.08 18.16 -5.53
C VAL A 34 17.27 19.18 -4.40
N LYS A 35 16.23 19.43 -3.61
CA LYS A 35 16.28 20.46 -2.54
C LYS A 35 16.92 19.98 -1.25
N CYS A 36 16.94 18.67 -1.01
CA CYS A 36 17.50 18.02 0.17
C CYS A 36 18.47 16.91 -0.28
N PRO A 37 19.70 17.24 -0.73
CA PRO A 37 20.65 16.26 -1.28
C PRO A 37 20.94 15.08 -0.34
N ASN A 38 21.04 15.34 0.98
CA ASN A 38 21.24 14.28 1.98
C ASN A 38 20.12 13.22 1.99
N LEU A 39 18.89 13.59 1.58
CA LEU A 39 17.81 12.62 1.43
C LEU A 39 18.08 11.69 0.25
N LEU A 40 18.53 12.23 -0.89
CA LEU A 40 18.92 11.41 -2.03
C LEU A 40 20.08 10.48 -1.65
N GLU A 41 21.12 10.99 -1.00
CA GLU A 41 22.26 10.18 -0.56
C GLU A 41 21.82 9.02 0.33
N LYS A 42 20.92 9.28 1.28
CA LYS A 42 20.38 8.23 2.16
C LYS A 42 19.52 7.20 1.41
N VAL A 43 18.75 7.62 0.41
CA VAL A 43 17.98 6.69 -0.42
C VAL A 43 18.91 5.81 -1.27
N ILE A 44 19.97 6.37 -1.85
CA ILE A 44 20.94 5.60 -2.64
C ILE A 44 21.75 4.65 -1.74
N GLU A 45 22.15 5.10 -0.55
CA GLU A 45 22.81 4.25 0.46
C GLU A 45 21.89 3.10 0.90
N HIS A 46 20.61 3.37 1.12
CA HIS A 46 19.60 2.35 1.46
C HIS A 46 19.46 1.30 0.35
N LEU A 47 19.34 1.73 -0.91
CA LEU A 47 19.08 0.84 -2.04
C LEU A 47 20.31 0.06 -2.51
N LEU A 48 21.45 0.73 -2.62
CA LEU A 48 22.64 0.19 -3.29
C LEU A 48 23.79 -0.09 -2.32
N HIS A 49 23.69 0.33 -1.06
CA HIS A 49 24.78 0.26 -0.08
C HIS A 49 26.05 0.97 -0.55
N VAL A 50 25.88 2.07 -1.30
CA VAL A 50 26.97 2.90 -1.81
C VAL A 50 26.81 4.32 -1.31
N SER A 51 27.90 4.89 -0.80
CA SER A 51 27.97 6.32 -0.47
C SER A 51 28.22 7.15 -1.74
N VAL A 52 27.36 8.13 -1.95
CA VAL A 52 27.35 9.02 -3.11
C VAL A 52 27.35 10.47 -2.67
N ASP A 53 27.79 11.35 -3.55
CA ASP A 53 27.66 12.80 -3.39
C ASP A 53 26.53 13.26 -4.32
N ALA A 54 25.41 13.67 -3.73
CA ALA A 54 24.24 14.08 -4.49
C ALA A 54 24.48 15.33 -5.34
N GLY A 55 25.54 16.11 -5.08
CA GLY A 55 25.94 17.23 -5.94
C GLY A 55 26.38 16.83 -7.35
N ASN A 56 26.80 15.56 -7.54
CA ASN A 56 27.18 15.01 -8.84
C ASN A 56 26.05 14.22 -9.52
N ALA A 57 24.94 14.02 -8.82
CA ALA A 57 23.81 13.25 -9.33
C ALA A 57 22.95 14.10 -10.28
N VAL A 58 22.53 13.48 -11.38
CA VAL A 58 21.53 14.03 -12.29
C VAL A 58 20.24 13.26 -12.10
N ILE A 59 19.15 13.98 -11.82
CA ILE A 59 17.79 13.44 -11.75
C ILE A 59 17.05 13.84 -13.02
N ARG A 60 16.58 12.86 -13.79
CA ARG A 60 15.70 13.05 -14.95
C ARG A 60 14.32 12.53 -14.59
N TYR A 61 13.29 13.28 -14.97
CA TYR A 61 11.89 12.95 -14.73
C TYR A 61 11.19 12.79 -16.07
N GLN A 62 10.51 11.67 -16.27
CA GLN A 62 9.78 11.36 -17.51
C GLN A 62 10.68 11.34 -18.76
N GLU A 63 11.82 10.63 -18.68
CA GLU A 63 12.75 10.51 -19.80
C GLU A 63 12.21 9.53 -20.86
N TYR A 64 12.05 10.02 -22.08
CA TYR A 64 11.58 9.22 -23.20
C TYR A 64 12.75 8.64 -24.00
N GLU A 65 12.72 7.33 -24.24
CA GLU A 65 13.58 6.66 -25.20
C GLU A 65 12.73 5.95 -26.25
N LYS A 66 13.08 6.11 -27.53
CA LYS A 66 12.42 5.41 -28.62
C LYS A 66 12.56 3.90 -28.39
N ASP A 67 11.44 3.17 -28.47
CA ASP A 67 11.37 1.73 -28.18
C ASP A 67 11.72 1.33 -26.73
N GLY A 68 11.99 2.29 -25.84
CA GLY A 68 12.30 2.10 -24.42
C GLY A 68 11.25 2.68 -23.47
N GLY A 69 10.23 3.39 -24.00
CA GLY A 69 9.14 3.98 -23.22
C GLY A 69 9.52 5.26 -22.48
N ILE A 70 8.66 5.68 -21.54
CA ILE A 70 8.89 6.79 -20.62
C ILE A 70 9.18 6.20 -19.25
N THR A 71 10.25 6.63 -18.59
CA THR A 71 10.61 6.25 -17.22
C THR A 71 10.11 7.29 -16.23
N ASP A 72 9.65 6.89 -15.05
CA ASP A 72 9.17 7.88 -14.08
C ASP A 72 10.33 8.74 -13.54
N LEU A 73 11.44 8.10 -13.12
CA LEU A 73 12.69 8.79 -12.81
C LEU A 73 13.92 8.01 -13.27
N GLU A 74 14.97 8.75 -13.62
CA GLU A 74 16.32 8.21 -13.78
C GLU A 74 17.28 9.03 -12.93
N ILE A 75 18.09 8.36 -12.11
CA ILE A 75 19.07 9.03 -11.23
C ILE A 75 20.42 8.38 -11.40
N THR A 76 21.43 9.19 -11.72
CA THR A 76 22.79 8.70 -11.93
C THR A 76 23.84 9.78 -11.67
N ASP A 77 25.01 9.37 -11.19
CA ASP A 77 26.24 10.18 -11.19
C ASP A 77 27.18 9.82 -12.35
N ASN A 78 26.73 8.94 -13.26
CA ASN A 78 27.48 8.34 -14.36
C ASN A 78 28.78 7.63 -13.95
N GLN A 79 28.97 7.28 -12.68
CA GLN A 79 30.21 6.67 -12.20
C GLN A 79 29.95 5.56 -11.18
N LYS A 80 29.33 5.87 -10.05
CA LYS A 80 29.06 4.90 -9.00
C LYS A 80 27.74 4.20 -9.25
N PHE A 81 26.71 4.94 -9.68
CA PHE A 81 25.37 4.37 -9.80
C PHE A 81 24.54 4.91 -10.96
N TYR A 82 23.60 4.09 -11.42
CA TYR A 82 22.47 4.48 -12.23
C TYR A 82 21.25 3.66 -11.81
N ILE A 83 20.24 4.32 -11.25
CA ILE A 83 18.92 3.74 -11.04
C ILE A 83 17.86 4.29 -12.00
N ILE A 84 17.00 3.42 -12.50
CA ILE A 84 15.73 3.77 -13.13
C ILE A 84 14.64 3.45 -12.12
N ILE A 85 13.79 4.41 -11.77
CA ILE A 85 12.66 4.20 -10.86
C ILE A 85 11.37 4.16 -11.68
N GLU A 86 10.57 3.12 -11.43
CA GLU A 86 9.19 2.99 -11.90
C GLU A 86 8.26 3.05 -10.68
N ALA A 87 7.50 4.12 -10.57
CA ALA A 87 6.59 4.38 -9.47
C ALA A 87 5.23 3.73 -9.73
N LYS A 88 4.57 3.29 -8.67
CA LYS A 88 3.18 2.82 -8.70
C LYS A 88 2.41 3.34 -7.51
N ARG A 89 1.18 3.85 -7.70
CA ARG A 89 0.30 4.21 -6.57
C ARG A 89 -0.34 2.95 -5.95
N GLY A 90 -0.52 2.95 -4.63
CA GLY A 90 -1.14 1.84 -3.91
C GLY A 90 -0.26 0.59 -3.85
N TRP A 91 -0.92 -0.55 -3.67
CA TRP A 91 -0.30 -1.88 -3.55
C TRP A 91 -0.03 -2.54 -4.91
N ILE A 92 0.40 -1.72 -5.87
CA ILE A 92 0.69 -2.11 -7.23
C ILE A 92 2.22 -2.16 -7.41
N LEU A 93 2.67 -3.14 -8.19
CA LEU A 93 4.06 -3.31 -8.60
C LEU A 93 4.12 -3.32 -10.14
N PRO A 94 5.22 -2.83 -10.73
CA PRO A 94 5.40 -2.84 -12.17
C PRO A 94 5.47 -4.27 -12.72
N GLY A 95 4.93 -4.44 -13.92
CA GLY A 95 4.91 -5.74 -14.60
C GLY A 95 6.25 -6.08 -15.26
N GLU A 96 6.45 -7.36 -15.56
CA GLU A 96 7.66 -7.88 -16.19
C GLU A 96 7.98 -7.19 -17.53
N SER A 97 6.95 -6.89 -18.33
CA SER A 97 7.11 -6.20 -19.62
C SER A 97 7.76 -4.82 -19.47
N GLN A 98 7.36 -4.04 -18.46
CA GLN A 98 7.94 -2.71 -18.21
C GLN A 98 9.38 -2.83 -17.74
N LEU A 99 9.67 -3.73 -16.78
CA LEU A 99 11.03 -3.89 -16.28
C LEU A 99 12.00 -4.43 -17.36
N LYS A 100 11.53 -5.35 -18.22
CA LYS A 100 12.30 -5.80 -19.39
C LYS A 100 12.57 -4.68 -20.38
N LEU A 101 11.61 -3.78 -20.58
CA LEU A 101 11.78 -2.64 -21.46
C LEU A 101 12.92 -1.74 -20.95
N TYR A 102 12.88 -1.38 -19.67
CA TYR A 102 13.90 -0.51 -19.08
C TYR A 102 15.28 -1.16 -18.96
N SER A 103 15.35 -2.48 -18.75
CA SER A 103 16.64 -3.20 -18.72
C SER A 103 17.42 -3.15 -20.03
N LYS A 104 16.74 -2.85 -21.14
CA LYS A 104 17.30 -2.84 -22.49
C LYS A 104 17.58 -1.43 -23.00
N ARG A 105 17.20 -0.39 -22.26
CA ARG A 105 17.41 1.01 -22.64
C ARG A 105 18.89 1.26 -22.90
N GLU A 106 19.18 1.90 -24.02
CA GLU A 106 20.55 2.13 -24.46
C GLU A 106 21.32 2.96 -23.43
N GLY A 107 20.67 4.00 -22.90
CA GLY A 107 21.24 4.86 -21.87
C GLY A 107 21.63 4.09 -20.62
N PHE A 108 20.83 3.11 -20.20
CA PHE A 108 21.08 2.28 -19.03
C PHE A 108 22.18 1.23 -19.27
N VAL A 109 22.10 0.54 -20.40
CA VAL A 109 23.04 -0.54 -20.75
C VAL A 109 24.44 0.02 -20.97
N ARG A 110 24.59 1.12 -21.72
CA ARG A 110 25.89 1.71 -22.06
C ARG A 110 26.50 2.57 -20.96
N ASN A 111 25.74 2.95 -19.94
CA ASN A 111 26.28 3.77 -18.86
C ASN A 111 27.41 3.05 -18.11
N PRO A 112 28.54 3.74 -17.83
CA PRO A 112 29.69 3.16 -17.14
C PRO A 112 29.51 3.01 -15.63
N ALA A 113 28.37 3.43 -15.07
CA ALA A 113 28.08 3.29 -13.65
C ALA A 113 28.31 1.85 -13.15
N LYS A 114 29.04 1.72 -12.03
CA LYS A 114 29.40 0.43 -11.44
C LYS A 114 28.18 -0.35 -10.95
N MET A 115 27.23 0.34 -10.32
CA MET A 115 26.00 -0.24 -9.81
C MET A 115 24.82 0.23 -10.64
N LYS A 116 24.08 -0.71 -11.22
CA LYS A 116 22.90 -0.39 -12.03
C LYS A 116 21.71 -1.20 -11.55
N ALA A 117 20.58 -0.54 -11.35
CA ALA A 117 19.37 -1.19 -10.88
C ALA A 117 18.11 -0.55 -11.47
N ILE A 118 17.06 -1.36 -11.62
CA ILE A 118 15.69 -0.86 -11.80
C ILE A 118 14.99 -0.97 -10.45
N VAL A 119 14.38 0.12 -10.01
CA VAL A 119 13.78 0.25 -8.69
C VAL A 119 12.28 0.42 -8.89
N SER A 120 11.48 -0.52 -8.39
CA SER A 120 10.05 -0.29 -8.23
C SER A 120 9.82 0.60 -7.01
N MET A 121 8.93 1.59 -7.09
CA MET A 121 8.62 2.49 -5.97
C MET A 121 7.11 2.58 -5.71
N SER A 122 6.61 2.06 -4.59
CA SER A 122 5.16 2.11 -4.27
C SER A 122 4.88 2.05 -2.76
N GLU A 123 3.62 1.88 -2.38
CA GLU A 123 3.20 1.71 -0.97
C GLU A 123 3.46 0.29 -0.44
N CYS A 124 3.85 -0.64 -1.32
CA CYS A 124 4.22 -1.99 -0.94
C CYS A 124 5.39 -2.00 0.05
N THR A 125 5.42 -2.98 0.95
CA THR A 125 6.62 -3.25 1.76
C THR A 125 7.71 -3.91 0.92
N GLU A 126 8.97 -3.78 1.32
CA GLU A 126 10.09 -4.47 0.64
C GLU A 126 9.89 -5.98 0.60
N ILE A 127 9.40 -6.57 1.69
CA ILE A 127 9.15 -8.02 1.78
C ILE A 127 8.06 -8.44 0.79
N TYR A 128 6.95 -7.68 0.73
CA TYR A 128 5.86 -7.95 -0.20
C TYR A 128 6.33 -7.87 -1.66
N ALA A 129 7.12 -6.84 -1.97
CA ALA A 129 7.64 -6.60 -3.31
C ALA A 129 8.68 -7.63 -3.72
N LYS A 130 9.62 -8.00 -2.83
CA LYS A 130 10.63 -9.02 -3.10
C LYS A 130 10.04 -10.36 -3.50
N LYS A 131 8.88 -10.74 -2.92
CA LYS A 131 8.17 -11.99 -3.24
C LYS A 131 7.41 -11.93 -4.59
N ARG A 132 7.22 -10.75 -5.20
CA ARG A 132 6.30 -10.55 -6.35
C ARG A 132 6.91 -9.82 -7.54
N LEU A 133 7.99 -9.08 -7.35
CA LEU A 133 8.69 -8.43 -8.45
C LEU A 133 9.31 -9.50 -9.37
N PRO A 134 9.18 -9.34 -10.69
CA PRO A 134 9.71 -10.32 -11.62
C PRO A 134 11.23 -10.25 -11.66
N ILE A 135 11.86 -11.42 -11.79
CA ILE A 135 13.30 -11.53 -11.96
C ILE A 135 13.64 -11.20 -13.42
N ILE A 136 14.47 -10.18 -13.62
CA ILE A 136 14.95 -9.80 -14.95
C ILE A 136 16.40 -10.26 -15.11
N PRO A 137 16.70 -11.23 -16.00
CA PRO A 137 18.06 -11.72 -16.17
C PRO A 137 19.07 -10.61 -16.45
N GLY A 138 20.18 -10.59 -15.70
CA GLY A 138 21.27 -9.63 -15.86
C GLY A 138 20.97 -8.21 -15.36
N THR A 139 19.81 -7.98 -14.74
CA THR A 139 19.45 -6.66 -14.19
C THR A 139 19.02 -6.78 -12.73
N THR A 140 19.64 -5.99 -11.86
CA THR A 140 19.22 -5.90 -10.46
C THR A 140 17.89 -5.17 -10.37
N VAL A 141 16.88 -5.82 -9.78
CA VAL A 141 15.57 -5.24 -9.50
C VAL A 141 15.42 -5.06 -8.00
N LEU A 142 15.15 -3.83 -7.57
CA LEU A 142 14.96 -3.46 -6.17
C LEU A 142 13.57 -2.85 -5.95
N HIS A 143 13.22 -2.66 -4.68
CA HIS A 143 12.00 -1.97 -4.30
C HIS A 143 12.28 -0.86 -3.28
N LEU A 144 11.66 0.30 -3.47
CA LEU A 144 11.69 1.44 -2.56
C LEU A 144 10.27 1.74 -2.08
N PRO A 145 9.89 1.36 -0.86
CA PRO A 145 8.62 1.79 -0.29
C PRO A 145 8.58 3.31 -0.09
N TRP A 146 7.44 3.94 -0.34
CA TRP A 146 7.26 5.36 -0.04
C TRP A 146 7.48 5.68 1.44
N MET A 147 7.12 4.76 2.33
CA MET A 147 7.35 4.94 3.77
C MET A 147 8.83 5.02 4.13
N VAL A 148 9.71 4.32 3.40
CA VAL A 148 11.17 4.42 3.64
C VAL A 148 11.65 5.85 3.36
N ILE A 149 11.15 6.49 2.29
CA ILE A 149 11.47 7.90 2.00
C ILE A 149 10.96 8.80 3.14
N CYS A 150 9.75 8.53 3.65
CA CYS A 150 9.16 9.25 4.78
C CYS A 150 10.01 9.12 6.05
N ASP A 151 10.45 7.90 6.40
CA ASP A 151 11.25 7.62 7.59
C ASP A 151 12.65 8.25 7.49
N LEU A 152 13.29 8.16 6.32
CA LEU A 152 14.58 8.81 6.06
C LEU A 152 14.45 10.34 6.15
N ALA A 153 13.38 10.92 5.60
CA ALA A 153 13.10 12.34 5.74
C ALA A 153 12.92 12.75 7.20
N GLY A 154 12.11 12.00 7.97
CA GLY A 154 11.91 12.23 9.40
C GLY A 154 13.22 12.17 10.21
N GLY A 155 14.06 11.16 9.96
CA GLY A 155 15.37 11.03 10.60
C GLY A 155 16.33 12.18 10.27
N LEU A 156 16.29 12.70 9.04
CA LEU A 156 17.09 13.85 8.61
C LEU A 156 16.58 15.17 9.20
N ARG A 157 15.26 15.33 9.39
CA ARG A 157 14.69 16.54 10.00
C ARG A 157 15.25 16.81 11.38
N ILE A 158 15.42 15.77 12.20
CA ILE A 158 15.97 15.91 13.56
C ILE A 158 17.38 16.56 13.52
N LYS A 159 18.12 16.36 12.42
CA LYS A 159 19.52 16.79 12.26
C LYS A 159 19.70 18.02 11.37
N THR A 160 18.62 18.53 10.80
CA THR A 160 18.67 19.61 9.79
C THR A 160 17.85 20.79 10.26
N ALA A 161 18.28 22.01 9.95
CA ALA A 161 17.55 23.24 10.25
C ALA A 161 17.18 24.02 8.97
N GLY A 162 16.31 25.02 9.13
CA GLY A 162 15.96 25.96 8.06
C GLY A 162 15.19 25.32 6.90
N LYS A 163 15.50 25.74 5.67
CA LYS A 163 14.71 25.43 4.47
C LYS A 163 14.64 23.93 4.16
N GLN A 164 15.73 23.19 4.33
CA GLN A 164 15.72 21.74 4.11
C GLN A 164 14.83 21.03 5.14
N ASN A 165 14.90 21.41 6.43
CA ASN A 165 14.01 20.86 7.45
C ASN A 165 12.52 21.07 7.11
N TYR A 166 12.19 22.28 6.65
CA TYR A 166 10.83 22.61 6.21
C TYR A 166 10.38 21.69 5.07
N ILE A 167 11.18 21.57 4.00
CA ILE A 167 10.83 20.74 2.83
C ILE A 167 10.68 19.27 3.21
N LEU A 168 11.57 18.74 4.04
CA LEU A 168 11.47 17.37 4.54
C LEU A 168 10.18 17.17 5.35
N GLY A 169 9.77 18.16 6.15
CA GLY A 169 8.52 18.11 6.92
C GLY A 169 7.26 18.16 6.05
N GLU A 170 7.30 18.98 4.99
CA GLU A 170 6.24 19.00 3.98
C GLU A 170 6.15 17.65 3.27
N LEU A 171 7.28 17.06 2.88
CA LEU A 171 7.30 15.78 2.18
C LEU A 171 6.79 14.65 3.08
N GLU A 172 7.21 14.63 4.34
CA GLU A 172 6.78 13.65 5.34
C GLU A 172 5.25 13.68 5.51
N ARG A 173 4.67 14.87 5.70
CA ARG A 173 3.22 15.05 5.83
C ARG A 173 2.48 14.64 4.55
N TYR A 174 2.99 15.06 3.41
CA TYR A 174 2.43 14.74 2.10
C TYR A 174 2.37 13.23 1.84
N ILE A 175 3.51 12.53 2.00
CA ILE A 175 3.57 11.07 1.81
C ILE A 175 2.65 10.36 2.81
N LYS A 176 2.67 10.74 4.10
CA LYS A 176 1.78 10.14 5.11
C LYS A 176 0.32 10.31 4.73
N ARG A 177 -0.10 11.51 4.33
CA ARG A 177 -1.47 11.79 3.89
C ARG A 177 -1.87 10.84 2.75
N ILE A 178 -1.08 10.79 1.69
CA ILE A 178 -1.36 9.95 0.51
C ILE A 178 -1.42 8.47 0.88
N MET A 179 -0.47 7.97 1.68
CA MET A 179 -0.45 6.57 2.12
C MET A 179 -1.62 6.22 3.04
N THR A 180 -2.15 7.20 3.78
CA THR A 180 -3.35 7.02 4.62
C THR A 180 -4.65 7.19 3.83
N THR A 181 -4.60 7.53 2.56
CA THR A 181 -5.79 7.64 1.71
C THR A 181 -6.27 6.25 1.32
N GLN A 182 -6.87 5.54 2.28
CA GLN A 182 -8.07 4.76 1.97
C GLN A 182 -9.03 5.67 1.20
N ASN A 183 -9.82 5.14 0.28
CA ASN A 183 -10.80 5.96 -0.43
C ASN A 183 -11.84 6.47 0.60
N LYS A 184 -11.61 7.65 1.20
CA LYS A 184 -12.41 8.19 2.30
C LYS A 184 -13.83 8.54 1.86
N ASP A 185 -14.01 8.82 0.57
CA ASP A 185 -15.31 9.14 -0.02
C ASP A 185 -16.08 7.89 -0.44
N THR A 186 -15.49 6.70 -0.29
CA THR A 186 -16.21 5.46 -0.60
C THR A 186 -17.24 5.14 0.48
N ASN A 187 -18.44 4.81 0.04
CA ASN A 187 -19.44 4.15 0.88
C ASN A 187 -19.43 2.63 0.70
N TRP A 188 -18.47 2.06 -0.06
CA TRP A 188 -18.41 0.62 -0.29
C TRP A 188 -17.87 -0.13 0.92
N VAL A 189 -18.57 -1.19 1.30
CA VAL A 189 -18.27 -2.05 2.43
C VAL A 189 -17.97 -3.45 1.93
N TYR A 190 -16.82 -4.01 2.36
CA TYR A 190 -16.46 -5.39 2.09
C TYR A 190 -17.05 -6.32 3.14
N VAL A 191 -18.00 -7.18 2.75
CA VAL A 191 -18.70 -8.07 3.67
C VAL A 191 -18.03 -9.44 3.72
N VAL A 192 -17.61 -9.84 4.93
CA VAL A 192 -16.88 -11.08 5.19
C VAL A 192 -17.66 -12.00 6.12
N SER A 193 -17.71 -13.29 5.78
CA SER A 193 -18.20 -14.32 6.69
C SER A 193 -17.11 -14.70 7.69
N LEU A 194 -17.37 -14.55 8.98
CA LEU A 194 -16.46 -15.02 10.02
C LEU A 194 -16.79 -16.48 10.38
N GLY A 195 -15.76 -17.32 10.43
CA GLY A 195 -15.89 -18.69 10.92
C GLY A 195 -16.00 -18.71 12.44
N LEU A 196 -16.81 -19.65 12.96
CA LEU A 196 -16.92 -19.93 14.40
C LEU A 196 -15.86 -20.93 14.90
N GLY A 197 -15.11 -21.55 13.98
CA GLY A 197 -14.00 -22.42 14.31
C GLY A 197 -12.73 -21.64 14.64
N GLU A 198 -11.74 -22.38 15.13
CA GLU A 198 -10.39 -21.87 15.35
C GLU A 198 -9.75 -21.33 14.06
N VAL A 199 -8.90 -20.32 14.22
CA VAL A 199 -8.18 -19.72 13.11
C VAL A 199 -7.14 -20.71 12.62
N GLU A 200 -7.22 -21.07 11.34
CA GLU A 200 -6.20 -21.83 10.65
C GLU A 200 -5.21 -20.88 9.95
N ILE A 201 -3.93 -21.05 10.24
CA ILE A 201 -2.84 -20.37 9.52
C ILE A 201 -2.03 -21.38 8.72
N ALA A 202 -1.46 -20.92 7.60
CA ALA A 202 -0.50 -21.68 6.81
C ALA A 202 0.86 -20.99 6.88
N THR A 203 1.86 -21.67 7.44
CA THR A 203 3.23 -21.15 7.59
C THR A 203 3.96 -21.11 6.26
N SER A 204 5.06 -20.36 6.19
CA SER A 204 5.92 -20.27 5.00
C SER A 204 6.49 -21.63 4.57
N GLU A 205 6.61 -22.57 5.51
CA GLU A 205 7.02 -23.96 5.28
C GLU A 205 5.89 -24.87 4.76
N GLY A 206 4.67 -24.33 4.57
CA GLY A 206 3.52 -25.06 4.07
C GLY A 206 2.79 -25.90 5.15
N LYS A 207 3.17 -25.75 6.42
CA LYS A 207 2.47 -26.40 7.54
C LYS A 207 1.19 -25.64 7.86
N LYS A 208 0.11 -26.37 8.16
CA LYS A 208 -1.13 -25.80 8.69
C LYS A 208 -1.13 -25.91 10.20
N GLU A 209 -1.47 -24.82 10.87
CA GLU A 209 -1.59 -24.75 12.32
C GLU A 209 -2.92 -24.10 12.69
N THR A 210 -3.53 -24.58 13.77
CA THR A 210 -4.69 -23.93 14.38
C THR A 210 -4.20 -23.02 15.51
N ALA A 211 -4.79 -21.84 15.61
CA ALA A 211 -4.61 -20.93 16.72
C ALA A 211 -5.71 -21.17 17.76
N GLY A 212 -5.41 -20.98 19.04
CA GLY A 212 -6.37 -21.14 20.14
C GLY A 212 -7.42 -20.02 20.24
N ILE A 213 -7.81 -19.43 19.11
CA ILE A 213 -8.76 -18.31 19.01
C ILE A 213 -9.59 -18.43 17.72
N THR A 214 -10.85 -17.98 17.78
CA THR A 214 -11.74 -17.94 16.61
C THR A 214 -11.64 -16.62 15.84
N TYR A 215 -12.06 -16.61 14.57
CA TYR A 215 -12.10 -15.37 13.78
C TYR A 215 -13.03 -14.31 14.41
N VAL A 216 -14.13 -14.74 15.02
CA VAL A 216 -15.06 -13.86 15.73
C VAL A 216 -14.40 -13.27 16.98
N ASP A 217 -13.64 -14.06 17.73
CA ASP A 217 -12.96 -13.59 18.92
C ASP A 217 -11.86 -12.58 18.61
N ILE A 218 -11.15 -12.71 17.49
CA ILE A 218 -10.18 -11.69 17.08
C ILE A 218 -10.85 -10.32 16.94
N VAL A 219 -12.00 -10.27 16.27
CA VAL A 219 -12.77 -9.03 16.11
C VAL A 219 -13.28 -8.52 17.46
N ARG A 220 -13.84 -9.39 18.30
CA ARG A 220 -14.48 -8.98 19.56
C ARG A 220 -13.50 -8.62 20.67
N LYS A 221 -12.38 -9.33 20.79
CA LYS A 221 -11.38 -9.16 21.86
C LYS A 221 -10.32 -8.13 21.50
N TYR A 222 -9.83 -8.18 20.26
CA TYR A 222 -8.72 -7.33 19.81
C TYR A 222 -9.16 -6.15 18.97
N ASN A 223 -10.45 -6.06 18.59
CA ASN A 223 -10.96 -5.06 17.67
C ASN A 223 -10.12 -4.98 16.38
N ARG A 224 -9.73 -6.15 15.88
CA ARG A 224 -8.87 -6.34 14.72
C ARG A 224 -9.45 -7.34 13.75
N TYR A 225 -9.05 -7.26 12.50
CA TYR A 225 -9.33 -8.29 11.51
C TYR A 225 -8.12 -8.56 10.62
N CYS A 226 -7.79 -9.83 10.44
CA CYS A 226 -6.62 -10.25 9.67
C CYS A 226 -7.08 -10.98 8.39
N CYS A 227 -6.54 -10.62 7.24
CA CYS A 227 -6.80 -11.35 6.00
C CYS A 227 -5.61 -11.33 5.02
N PRO A 228 -5.43 -12.37 4.20
CA PRO A 228 -4.38 -12.39 3.19
C PRO A 228 -4.52 -11.24 2.18
N ILE A 229 -3.39 -10.71 1.71
CA ILE A 229 -3.34 -9.72 0.63
C ILE A 229 -3.43 -10.43 -0.73
N GLY A 230 -4.39 -10.01 -1.55
CA GLY A 230 -4.35 -10.19 -3.01
C GLY A 230 -4.09 -11.60 -3.53
N GLY A 231 -4.69 -12.65 -2.95
CA GLY A 231 -4.28 -14.02 -3.27
C GLY A 231 -5.39 -15.07 -3.33
N GLY A 232 -5.93 -15.38 -4.51
CA GLY A 232 -6.61 -16.67 -4.79
C GLY A 232 -8.10 -16.59 -5.11
N LYS A 233 -8.73 -17.78 -5.29
CA LYS A 233 -10.14 -18.00 -5.72
C LYS A 233 -11.23 -17.37 -4.81
N GLY A 234 -10.84 -16.53 -3.85
CA GLY A 234 -11.72 -15.96 -2.83
C GLY A 234 -11.96 -14.46 -2.91
N GLY A 235 -11.27 -13.72 -3.78
CA GLY A 235 -11.51 -12.28 -3.95
C GLY A 235 -11.09 -11.41 -2.76
N TRP A 236 -9.99 -11.76 -2.09
CA TRP A 236 -9.41 -10.94 -1.01
C TRP A 236 -9.00 -9.55 -1.52
N PRO A 237 -9.08 -8.50 -0.66
CA PRO A 237 -8.63 -7.17 -1.03
C PRO A 237 -7.17 -7.16 -1.46
N LYS A 238 -6.89 -6.42 -2.54
CA LYS A 238 -5.53 -6.10 -2.98
C LYS A 238 -5.01 -4.82 -2.34
N GLU A 239 -5.95 -3.96 -1.94
CA GLU A 239 -5.70 -2.67 -1.31
C GLU A 239 -6.38 -2.63 0.06
N PRO A 240 -5.90 -1.78 0.99
CA PRO A 240 -6.55 -1.56 2.27
C PRO A 240 -8.00 -1.11 2.11
N LEU A 241 -8.89 -1.68 2.93
CA LEU A 241 -10.32 -1.35 2.94
C LEU A 241 -10.59 -0.05 3.72
N THR A 242 -11.61 0.71 3.32
CA THR A 242 -12.18 1.80 4.13
C THR A 242 -13.24 1.28 5.12
N TYR A 243 -14.12 0.39 4.66
CA TYR A 243 -15.15 -0.24 5.49
C TYR A 243 -15.16 -1.76 5.32
N ILE A 244 -15.33 -2.46 6.43
CA ILE A 244 -15.51 -3.91 6.46
C ILE A 244 -16.74 -4.27 7.29
N ALA A 245 -17.44 -5.32 6.87
CA ALA A 245 -18.59 -5.86 7.59
C ALA A 245 -18.40 -7.33 7.89
N PHE A 246 -18.91 -7.76 9.04
CA PHE A 246 -18.85 -9.14 9.47
C PHE A 246 -20.24 -9.76 9.53
N ARG A 247 -20.37 -10.92 8.90
CA ARG A 247 -21.56 -11.77 9.00
C ARG A 247 -21.22 -13.12 9.62
N TYR A 248 -22.09 -13.57 10.50
CA TYR A 248 -22.08 -14.91 11.09
C TYR A 248 -23.45 -15.19 11.70
N HIS A 249 -23.77 -16.45 11.98
CA HIS A 249 -25.14 -16.90 12.33
C HIS A 249 -26.21 -16.48 11.30
N GLY A 250 -25.84 -16.49 10.02
CA GLY A 250 -26.77 -16.21 8.92
C GLY A 250 -27.21 -14.73 8.79
N LYS A 251 -26.60 -13.81 9.54
CA LYS A 251 -26.92 -12.37 9.47
C LYS A 251 -25.69 -11.47 9.56
N LEU A 252 -25.85 -10.22 9.13
CA LEU A 252 -24.91 -9.14 9.38
C LEU A 252 -24.86 -8.83 10.88
N GLN A 253 -23.66 -8.62 11.41
CA GLN A 253 -23.45 -8.47 12.86
C GLN A 253 -22.89 -7.08 13.18
N SER A 254 -21.88 -6.65 12.42
CA SER A 254 -21.29 -5.32 12.58
C SER A 254 -20.67 -4.84 11.28
N ILE A 255 -20.61 -3.52 11.15
CA ILE A 255 -19.85 -2.81 10.12
C ILE A 255 -18.83 -1.94 10.86
N HIS A 256 -17.62 -1.84 10.33
CA HIS A 256 -16.54 -1.07 10.92
C HIS A 256 -15.86 -0.22 9.85
N HIS A 257 -15.59 1.03 10.20
CA HIS A 257 -14.55 1.82 9.53
C HIS A 257 -13.18 1.22 9.86
N ILE A 258 -12.22 1.28 8.95
CA ILE A 258 -10.85 0.87 9.21
C ILE A 258 -10.05 2.09 9.68
N GLU A 259 -9.69 2.15 10.95
CA GLU A 259 -8.89 3.27 11.49
C GLU A 259 -7.45 3.22 11.00
N LYS A 260 -6.90 2.01 10.92
CA LYS A 260 -5.53 1.77 10.49
C LYS A 260 -5.40 0.37 9.92
N TYR A 261 -4.37 0.16 9.11
CA TYR A 261 -3.94 -1.17 8.72
C TYR A 261 -2.43 -1.32 8.90
N THR A 262 -2.00 -2.55 9.12
CA THR A 262 -0.60 -2.96 9.08
C THR A 262 -0.46 -4.11 8.10
N VAL A 263 0.67 -4.18 7.40
CA VAL A 263 0.98 -5.30 6.54
C VAL A 263 2.11 -6.10 7.14
N THR A 264 1.89 -7.41 7.26
CA THR A 264 2.79 -8.30 7.98
C THR A 264 2.76 -9.70 7.39
N ASP A 265 3.88 -10.41 7.54
CA ASP A 265 3.97 -11.85 7.33
C ASP A 265 3.88 -12.62 8.66
N ASN A 266 3.63 -11.95 9.79
CA ASN A 266 3.46 -12.57 11.12
C ASN A 266 2.32 -11.88 11.89
N LEU A 267 1.32 -12.66 12.34
CA LEU A 267 0.16 -12.15 13.06
C LEU A 267 0.32 -12.14 14.59
N HIS A 268 1.29 -12.87 15.14
CA HIS A 268 1.48 -13.02 16.58
C HIS A 268 1.60 -11.69 17.34
N PRO A 269 2.31 -10.66 16.85
CA PRO A 269 2.36 -9.36 17.52
C PRO A 269 0.99 -8.66 17.67
N PHE A 270 0.00 -9.05 16.87
CA PHE A 270 -1.33 -8.43 16.84
C PHE A 270 -2.40 -9.29 17.48
N VAL A 271 -2.21 -10.61 17.48
CA VAL A 271 -3.09 -11.62 18.07
C VAL A 271 -2.19 -12.69 18.73
N PRO A 272 -1.86 -12.54 20.03
CA PRO A 272 -0.87 -13.39 20.69
C PRO A 272 -1.19 -14.89 20.70
N GLU A 273 -2.46 -15.28 20.58
CA GLU A 273 -2.88 -16.68 20.50
C GLU A 273 -2.57 -17.34 19.14
N ILE A 274 -2.23 -16.55 18.11
CA ILE A 274 -1.73 -17.08 16.84
C ILE A 274 -0.25 -17.42 17.01
N PRO A 275 0.22 -18.61 16.56
CA PRO A 275 1.63 -18.98 16.64
C PRO A 275 2.58 -17.92 16.08
N ASP A 276 3.72 -17.73 16.76
CA ASP A 276 4.78 -16.83 16.32
C ASP A 276 5.57 -17.45 15.17
N THR A 277 5.07 -17.25 13.95
CA THR A 277 5.63 -17.87 12.75
C THR A 277 5.41 -16.99 11.52
N GLU A 278 6.28 -17.14 10.53
CA GLU A 278 6.10 -16.50 9.23
C GLU A 278 5.03 -17.23 8.43
N LEU A 279 4.07 -16.48 7.91
CA LEU A 279 2.96 -16.97 7.12
C LEU A 279 3.39 -17.20 5.67
N SER A 280 2.77 -18.18 5.03
CA SER A 280 2.87 -18.44 3.59
C SER A 280 2.44 -17.26 2.72
N ARG A 281 1.66 -16.34 3.28
CA ARG A 281 1.13 -15.17 2.56
C ARG A 281 1.15 -13.96 3.46
N THR A 282 1.46 -12.82 2.88
CA THR A 282 1.32 -11.51 3.51
C THR A 282 -0.14 -11.21 3.82
N HIS A 283 -0.39 -10.63 4.99
CA HIS A 283 -1.72 -10.27 5.48
C HIS A 283 -1.85 -8.77 5.72
N PHE A 284 -3.07 -8.26 5.51
CA PHE A 284 -3.53 -7.05 6.17
C PHE A 284 -3.95 -7.40 7.60
N VAL A 285 -3.55 -6.58 8.55
CA VAL A 285 -4.09 -6.50 9.90
C VAL A 285 -4.78 -5.16 10.04
N TYR A 286 -6.10 -5.19 10.04
CA TYR A 286 -6.94 -4.01 10.20
C TYR A 286 -7.21 -3.73 11.67
N GLU A 287 -7.02 -2.48 12.08
CA GLU A 287 -7.52 -1.91 13.32
C GLU A 287 -8.90 -1.33 13.04
N LEU A 288 -9.90 -1.85 13.73
CA LEU A 288 -11.30 -1.56 13.46
C LEU A 288 -11.74 -0.35 14.28
N GLY A 289 -12.51 0.54 13.66
CA GLY A 289 -13.22 1.60 14.37
C GLY A 289 -14.39 1.05 15.18
N PRO A 290 -15.12 1.92 15.91
CA PRO A 290 -16.32 1.55 16.63
C PRO A 290 -17.32 0.80 15.73
N ALA A 291 -17.98 -0.21 16.29
CA ALA A 291 -18.96 -1.00 15.56
C ALA A 291 -20.20 -0.15 15.22
N ILE A 292 -20.54 -0.10 13.92
CA ILE A 292 -21.83 0.36 13.42
C ILE A 292 -22.74 -0.88 13.41
N THR A 293 -23.67 -0.94 14.37
CA THR A 293 -24.64 -2.02 14.47
C THR A 293 -25.86 -1.71 13.59
N PRO A 294 -26.28 -2.64 12.72
CA PRO A 294 -27.51 -2.45 11.94
C PRO A 294 -28.72 -2.22 12.87
N PRO A 295 -29.61 -1.28 12.54
CA PRO A 295 -30.78 -0.98 13.39
C PRO A 295 -31.83 -2.09 13.39
N LYS A 296 -31.72 -3.05 12.46
CA LYS A 296 -32.57 -4.23 12.33
C LYS A 296 -31.74 -5.45 11.95
N ASP A 297 -32.34 -6.63 12.10
CA ASP A 297 -31.71 -7.88 11.65
C ASP A 297 -31.64 -7.92 10.12
N VAL A 298 -30.42 -7.87 9.57
CA VAL A 298 -30.15 -7.97 8.13
C VAL A 298 -29.63 -9.38 7.82
N ARG A 299 -30.48 -10.21 7.21
CA ARG A 299 -30.16 -11.63 6.92
C ARG A 299 -29.17 -11.75 5.77
N THR A 300 -28.47 -12.87 5.66
CA THR A 300 -27.48 -13.07 4.57
C THR A 300 -28.13 -12.99 3.18
N GLY A 301 -29.33 -13.55 3.03
CA GLY A 301 -29.99 -13.69 1.73
C GLY A 301 -29.55 -14.95 0.98
N ASP A 302 -30.20 -15.22 -0.15
CA ASP A 302 -30.15 -16.47 -0.91
C ASP A 302 -28.99 -16.53 -1.92
N LYS A 303 -28.54 -15.39 -2.45
CA LYS A 303 -27.47 -15.34 -3.46
C LYS A 303 -26.05 -15.38 -2.87
N ILE A 304 -25.92 -15.28 -1.55
CA ILE A 304 -24.61 -15.31 -0.87
C ILE A 304 -24.40 -16.70 -0.28
N VAL A 305 -23.69 -17.54 -1.04
CA VAL A 305 -23.45 -18.95 -0.70
C VAL A 305 -22.19 -19.08 0.18
N MET A 306 -22.27 -19.93 1.20
CA MET A 306 -21.14 -20.30 2.07
C MET A 306 -20.36 -19.09 2.60
N SER A 307 -19.05 -19.05 2.40
CA SER A 307 -18.12 -18.01 2.86
C SER A 307 -17.83 -16.95 1.80
N ASN A 308 -18.68 -16.84 0.77
CA ASN A 308 -18.52 -15.82 -0.27
C ASN A 308 -18.50 -14.43 0.36
N ARG A 309 -17.51 -13.66 -0.10
CA ARG A 309 -17.32 -12.25 0.25
C ARG A 309 -17.99 -11.41 -0.83
N VAL A 310 -18.67 -10.35 -0.43
CA VAL A 310 -19.42 -9.47 -1.33
C VAL A 310 -19.14 -8.01 -1.02
N TRP A 311 -19.48 -7.15 -1.97
CA TRP A 311 -19.43 -5.71 -1.82
C TRP A 311 -20.85 -5.15 -1.81
N ALA A 312 -21.13 -4.24 -0.88
CA ALA A 312 -22.38 -3.48 -0.82
C ALA A 312 -22.11 -2.08 -0.27
N GLN A 313 -22.95 -1.11 -0.61
CA GLN A 313 -22.87 0.24 -0.09
C GLN A 313 -23.40 0.31 1.34
N LEU A 314 -22.77 1.12 2.18
CA LEU A 314 -23.05 1.26 3.60
C LEU A 314 -24.53 1.57 3.88
N ASP A 315 -25.13 2.50 3.14
CA ASP A 315 -26.54 2.87 3.30
C ASP A 315 -27.45 1.68 2.99
N THR A 316 -27.19 0.94 1.91
CA THR A 316 -27.99 -0.23 1.54
C THR A 316 -27.91 -1.34 2.59
N LEU A 317 -26.74 -1.56 3.20
CA LEU A 317 -26.58 -2.54 4.29
C LEU A 317 -27.39 -2.16 5.53
N LEU A 318 -27.62 -0.86 5.76
CA LEU A 318 -28.38 -0.37 6.90
C LEU A 318 -29.89 -0.34 6.63
N THR A 319 -30.32 -0.30 5.36
CA THR A 319 -31.73 -0.17 4.98
C THR A 319 -32.38 -1.46 4.48
N SER A 320 -31.62 -2.37 3.86
CA SER A 320 -32.15 -3.61 3.26
C SER A 320 -32.46 -4.69 4.30
N ASP A 321 -33.32 -5.64 3.95
CA ASP A 321 -33.65 -6.79 4.81
C ASP A 321 -32.62 -7.92 4.68
N THR A 322 -31.89 -7.94 3.56
CA THR A 322 -30.82 -8.91 3.32
C THR A 322 -29.55 -8.29 2.73
N ILE A 323 -28.41 -8.94 2.98
CA ILE A 323 -27.12 -8.57 2.37
C ILE A 323 -27.18 -8.81 0.85
N THR A 324 -27.90 -9.85 0.39
CA THR A 324 -28.17 -10.06 -1.04
C THR A 324 -28.82 -8.85 -1.67
N GLU A 325 -29.92 -8.35 -1.10
CA GLU A 325 -30.62 -7.16 -1.59
C GLU A 325 -29.71 -5.93 -1.61
N ALA A 326 -28.98 -5.70 -0.51
CA ALA A 326 -28.03 -4.59 -0.41
C ALA A 326 -26.96 -4.63 -1.54
N MET A 327 -26.38 -5.81 -1.78
CA MET A 327 -25.42 -6.03 -2.87
C MET A 327 -26.03 -5.73 -4.25
N GLU A 328 -27.27 -6.14 -4.49
CA GLU A 328 -27.91 -5.96 -5.80
C GLU A 328 -28.28 -4.50 -6.06
N ILE A 329 -28.84 -3.79 -5.08
CA ILE A 329 -29.10 -2.35 -5.16
C ILE A 329 -27.80 -1.60 -5.41
N SER A 330 -26.74 -1.95 -4.68
CA SER A 330 -25.43 -1.33 -4.82
C SER A 330 -24.84 -1.49 -6.22
N LYS A 331 -24.97 -2.69 -6.81
CA LYS A 331 -24.54 -2.94 -8.19
C LYS A 331 -25.36 -2.11 -9.19
N ALA A 332 -26.68 -2.12 -9.06
CA ALA A 332 -27.58 -1.40 -9.96
C ALA A 332 -27.35 0.13 -9.97
N ARG A 333 -26.91 0.72 -8.85
CA ARG A 333 -26.56 2.14 -8.78
C ARG A 333 -25.29 2.52 -9.54
N ASN A 334 -24.45 1.54 -9.87
CA ASN A 334 -23.11 1.74 -10.43
C ASN A 334 -22.94 1.08 -11.82
N THR A 335 -24.06 0.70 -12.45
CA THR A 335 -24.16 0.19 -13.82
C THR A 335 -24.93 1.17 -14.67
#